data_AF-A0A8S2M0I1-F1
#
_entry.id   AF-A0A8S2M0I1-F1
#
_cell.length_a   1.000
_cell.length_b   1.000
_cell.length_c   1.000
_cell.angle_alpha   90.00
_cell.angle_beta   90.00
_cell.angle_gamma   90.00
#
_symmetry.space_group_name_H-M   'P 1'
#
loop_
_entity.id
_entity.type
_entity.pdbx_description
1 polymer ?
#
loop_
_entity_poly.entity_id
_entity_poly.type
_entity_poly.pdbx_seq_one_letter_code
_entity_poly.pdbx_strand_id
1 'polypeptide(L)'
;FSVQLLIELQRIGSTTIYGNLNKIILATKRWSLLDTRLYIKVILEHLQLKDLTSTICLELKSIYHCLWWFDDKNYCGFRIWSNTKGQIDDNIDNNDEEETIFDWNMIVYLPRVVQDYFETIMIGFARSIYDRLRDEYKEATSITQTNLPVKVLEYCRGLFTDELYQQLMSVTNQIERKLTKSDFDSTLPTPLSSTSPALEFVKSVCCLLFLLHDMHDDVMNLRRDLLKLLKLSEYSEMTTTNLSSLTSFVVPQLVCSNCNHYRDIDLYREINSTIDKDSDDEQYRQYQYTCNQCHTPYDQTVIEQYLINHLQTLVLENVLQDATCNKCHFVRNVYYKIYCDCGELYQNLHTTALLHNTCIILTQIASKHQMAALQQQIQFLNRLNHWNE
;
A
#
# COMPACT_ATOMS: atom_id res chain seq x y z
N PHE A 1 13.01 -18.25 -9.99
CA PHE A 1 12.46 -18.01 -11.34
C PHE A 1 12.20 -16.51 -11.56
N SER A 2 11.37 -15.88 -10.72
CA SER A 2 11.09 -14.44 -10.75
C SER A 2 12.35 -13.55 -10.74
N VAL A 3 13.35 -13.85 -9.90
CA VAL A 3 14.59 -13.05 -9.81
C VAL A 3 15.40 -13.07 -11.11
N GLN A 4 15.48 -14.21 -11.80
CA GLN A 4 16.23 -14.32 -13.05
C GLN A 4 15.60 -13.49 -14.17
N LEU A 5 14.26 -13.49 -14.25
CA LEU A 5 13.52 -12.65 -15.19
C LEU A 5 13.82 -11.16 -14.95
N LEU A 6 13.83 -10.72 -13.70
CA LEU A 6 14.13 -9.33 -13.35
C LEU A 6 15.56 -8.93 -13.73
N ILE A 7 16.53 -9.81 -13.52
CA ILE A 7 17.92 -9.58 -13.94
C ILE A 7 18.02 -9.42 -15.47
N GLU A 8 17.29 -10.23 -16.23
CA GLU A 8 17.27 -10.11 -17.69
C GLU A 8 16.61 -8.81 -18.17
N LEU A 9 15.51 -8.39 -17.54
CA LEU A 9 14.88 -7.09 -17.82
C LEU A 9 15.82 -5.92 -17.51
N GLN A 10 16.59 -6.01 -16.42
CA GLN A 10 17.63 -5.03 -16.09
C GLN A 10 18.76 -5.00 -17.11
N ARG A 11 19.19 -6.15 -17.64
CA ARG A 11 20.21 -6.23 -18.72
C ARG A 11 19.78 -5.53 -20.00
N ILE A 12 18.48 -5.53 -20.31
CA ILE A 12 17.90 -4.85 -21.48
C ILE A 12 17.76 -3.33 -21.25
N GLY A 13 18.13 -2.84 -20.07
CA GLY A 13 18.15 -1.41 -19.72
C GLY A 13 16.87 -0.88 -19.07
N SER A 14 15.94 -1.76 -18.70
CA SER A 14 14.74 -1.39 -17.93
C SER A 14 15.04 -1.37 -16.43
N THR A 15 14.56 -0.36 -15.72
CA THR A 15 14.57 -0.39 -14.25
C THR A 15 13.29 -1.05 -13.77
N THR A 16 13.39 -2.12 -12.98
CA THR A 16 12.22 -2.73 -12.34
C THR A 16 11.81 -1.87 -11.14
N ILE A 17 10.56 -1.39 -11.12
CA ILE A 17 9.99 -0.67 -9.98
C ILE A 17 9.32 -1.67 -9.02
N TYR A 18 8.57 -2.62 -9.56
CA TYR A 18 7.82 -3.60 -8.79
C TYR A 18 7.69 -4.90 -9.57
N GLY A 19 7.67 -6.03 -8.85
CA GLY A 19 7.47 -7.34 -9.45
C GLY A 19 6.92 -8.34 -8.43
N ASN A 20 5.76 -8.91 -8.73
CA ASN A 20 5.25 -10.10 -8.07
C ASN A 20 4.96 -11.19 -9.12
N LEU A 21 4.30 -12.28 -8.74
CA LEU A 21 4.01 -13.38 -9.68
C LEU A 21 3.03 -12.99 -10.80
N ASN A 22 2.28 -11.89 -10.64
CA ASN A 22 1.15 -11.53 -11.49
C ASN A 22 1.34 -10.21 -12.25
N LYS A 23 2.28 -9.37 -11.81
CA LYS A 23 2.47 -8.00 -12.29
C LYS A 23 3.94 -7.62 -12.19
N ILE A 24 4.46 -7.02 -13.26
CA ILE A 24 5.76 -6.38 -13.29
C ILE A 24 5.56 -4.94 -13.75
N ILE A 25 6.20 -3.99 -13.07
CA ILE A 25 6.25 -2.58 -13.46
C ILE A 25 7.68 -2.23 -13.84
N LEU A 26 7.84 -1.71 -15.05
CA LEU A 26 9.13 -1.35 -15.63
C LEU A 26 9.16 0.15 -15.93
N ALA A 27 10.23 0.82 -15.54
CA ALA A 27 10.57 2.15 -16.04
C ALA A 27 11.40 2.01 -17.31
N THR A 28 10.81 2.40 -18.44
CA THR A 28 11.40 2.29 -19.78
C THR A 28 12.33 3.46 -20.14
N LYS A 29 12.25 4.57 -19.38
CA LYS A 29 12.94 5.85 -19.66
C LYS A 29 12.57 6.46 -21.03
N ARG A 30 11.40 6.11 -21.57
CA ARG A 30 10.88 6.60 -22.84
C ARG A 30 9.59 7.35 -22.58
N TRP A 31 9.44 8.53 -23.20
CA TRP A 31 8.23 9.35 -23.08
C TRP A 31 7.17 8.97 -24.12
N SER A 32 7.58 8.76 -25.38
CA SER A 32 6.66 8.45 -26.48
C SER A 32 6.00 7.08 -26.31
N LEU A 33 4.68 7.03 -26.51
CA LEU A 33 3.89 5.80 -26.53
C LEU A 33 4.37 4.82 -27.60
N LEU A 34 4.69 5.32 -28.80
CA LEU A 34 5.16 4.51 -29.91
C LEU A 34 6.50 3.84 -29.58
N ASP A 35 7.46 4.62 -29.06
CA ASP A 35 8.79 4.11 -28.70
C ASP A 35 8.73 3.11 -27.56
N THR A 36 7.78 3.30 -26.64
CA THR A 36 7.54 2.40 -25.50
C THR A 36 6.94 1.08 -25.99
N ARG A 37 5.97 1.11 -26.90
CA ARG A 37 5.39 -0.12 -27.49
C ARG A 37 6.42 -0.92 -28.27
N LEU A 38 7.23 -0.26 -29.10
CA LEU A 38 8.31 -0.92 -29.84
C LEU A 38 9.33 -1.56 -28.90
N TYR A 39 9.71 -0.85 -27.84
CA TYR A 39 10.64 -1.37 -26.83
C TYR A 39 10.09 -2.61 -26.11
N ILE A 40 8.82 -2.58 -25.71
CA ILE A 40 8.16 -3.71 -25.04
C ILE A 40 8.08 -4.91 -25.99
N LYS A 41 7.76 -4.69 -27.27
CA LYS A 41 7.76 -5.77 -28.28
C LYS A 41 9.12 -6.46 -28.38
N VAL A 42 10.21 -5.69 -28.43
CA VAL A 42 11.59 -6.22 -28.42
C VAL A 42 11.89 -7.01 -27.15
N ILE A 43 11.45 -6.53 -25.98
CA ILE A 43 11.60 -7.26 -24.71
C ILE A 43 10.86 -8.61 -24.78
N LEU A 44 9.61 -8.62 -25.24
CA LEU A 44 8.80 -9.83 -25.31
C LEU A 44 9.41 -10.87 -26.26
N GLU A 45 9.87 -10.43 -27.44
CA GLU A 45 10.57 -11.29 -28.40
C GLU A 45 11.88 -11.84 -27.80
N HIS A 46 12.65 -11.01 -27.11
CA HIS A 46 13.89 -11.44 -26.46
C HIS A 46 13.66 -12.47 -25.36
N LEU A 47 12.60 -12.31 -24.55
CA LEU A 47 12.26 -13.24 -23.49
C LEU A 47 11.77 -14.59 -24.03
N GLN A 48 11.09 -14.60 -25.17
CA GLN A 48 10.66 -15.84 -25.82
C GLN A 48 11.85 -16.65 -26.39
N LEU A 49 12.92 -15.99 -26.82
CA LEU A 49 14.10 -16.64 -27.40
C LEU A 49 14.99 -17.34 -26.37
N LYS A 50 14.83 -17.08 -25.07
CA LYS A 50 15.66 -17.68 -24.01
C LYS A 50 14.98 -18.89 -23.38
N ASP A 51 15.70 -20.02 -23.31
CA ASP A 51 15.20 -21.31 -22.80
C ASP A 51 14.51 -21.20 -21.43
N LEU A 52 15.07 -20.42 -20.50
CA LEU A 52 14.55 -20.27 -19.14
C LEU A 52 13.28 -19.40 -19.04
N THR A 53 12.99 -18.55 -20.03
CA THR A 53 11.83 -17.63 -20.01
C THR A 53 10.81 -17.94 -21.11
N SER A 54 11.09 -18.94 -21.95
CA SER A 54 10.23 -19.41 -23.04
C SER A 54 8.82 -19.82 -22.59
N THR A 55 8.67 -20.28 -21.35
CA THR A 55 7.37 -20.68 -20.78
C THR A 55 6.55 -19.52 -20.21
N ILE A 56 7.12 -18.31 -20.16
CA ILE A 56 6.45 -17.14 -19.55
C ILE A 56 5.69 -16.38 -20.63
N CYS A 57 4.37 -16.23 -20.44
CA CYS A 57 3.57 -15.32 -21.22
C CYS A 57 3.43 -13.99 -20.48
N LEU A 58 4.00 -12.93 -21.04
CA LEU A 58 3.82 -11.56 -20.53
C LEU A 58 2.93 -10.80 -21.49
N GLU A 59 1.94 -10.11 -20.95
CA GLU A 59 1.03 -9.26 -21.71
C GLU A 59 1.14 -7.82 -21.24
N LEU A 60 1.20 -6.89 -22.19
CA LEU A 60 1.21 -5.46 -21.89
C LEU A 60 -0.18 -5.01 -21.44
N LYS A 61 -0.34 -4.68 -20.15
CA LYS A 61 -1.63 -4.27 -19.59
C LYS A 61 -1.89 -2.76 -19.68
N SER A 62 -0.90 -1.93 -19.34
CA SER A 62 -1.06 -0.47 -19.29
C SER A 62 0.27 0.25 -19.47
N ILE A 63 0.24 1.48 -19.98
CA ILE A 63 1.39 2.39 -20.07
C ILE A 63 1.05 3.69 -19.31
N TYR A 64 2.01 4.18 -18.54
CA TYR A 64 1.90 5.42 -17.76
C TYR A 64 3.05 6.36 -18.15
N HIS A 65 2.78 7.66 -18.27
CA HIS A 65 3.85 8.65 -18.42
C HIS A 65 4.58 8.90 -17.09
N CYS A 66 3.82 9.04 -16.01
CA CYS A 66 4.35 9.26 -14.67
C CYS A 66 3.56 8.40 -13.68
N LEU A 67 4.27 7.75 -12.76
CA LEU A 67 3.73 6.83 -11.76
C LEU A 67 4.41 7.09 -10.42
N TRP A 68 3.60 7.44 -9.43
CA TRP A 68 3.95 7.52 -8.02
C TRP A 68 3.55 6.19 -7.40
N TRP A 69 4.54 5.38 -7.05
CA TRP A 69 4.32 4.02 -6.60
C TRP A 69 4.79 3.83 -5.16
N PHE A 70 3.86 3.51 -4.25
CA PHE A 70 4.18 3.10 -2.88
C PHE A 70 4.07 1.58 -2.75
N ASP A 71 2.89 1.01 -3.04
CA ASP A 71 2.66 -0.42 -3.08
C ASP A 71 1.58 -0.81 -4.12
N ASP A 72 1.16 -2.07 -4.13
CA ASP A 72 0.20 -2.60 -5.09
C ASP A 72 -1.21 -1.99 -5.02
N LYS A 73 -1.54 -1.33 -3.91
CA LYS A 73 -2.83 -0.68 -3.62
C LYS A 73 -2.72 0.81 -3.33
N ASN A 74 -1.50 1.36 -3.39
CA ASN A 74 -1.18 2.74 -3.07
C ASN A 74 -0.30 3.29 -4.19
N TYR A 75 -0.95 3.85 -5.22
CA TYR A 75 -0.27 4.48 -6.33
C TYR A 75 -1.14 5.56 -7.01
N CYS A 76 -0.47 6.54 -7.58
CA CYS A 76 -1.06 7.54 -8.47
C CYS A 76 -0.33 7.50 -9.80
N GLY A 77 -1.03 7.54 -10.92
CA GLY A 77 -0.38 7.54 -12.22
C GLY A 77 -1.22 8.16 -13.32
N PHE A 78 -0.52 8.78 -14.27
CA PHE A 78 -1.11 9.35 -15.48
C PHE A 78 -1.02 8.31 -16.60
N ARG A 79 -2.12 7.57 -16.79
CA ARG A 79 -2.20 6.46 -17.74
C ARG A 79 -2.51 7.00 -19.13
N ILE A 80 -1.71 6.56 -20.10
CA ILE A 80 -1.88 6.92 -21.51
C ILE A 80 -2.50 5.79 -22.32
N TRP A 81 -2.35 4.55 -21.87
CA TRP A 81 -2.88 3.40 -22.61
C TRP A 81 -3.25 2.26 -21.67
N SER A 82 -4.33 1.54 -22.00
CA SER A 82 -4.76 0.33 -21.31
C SER A 82 -5.35 -0.68 -22.29
N ASN A 83 -5.02 -1.96 -22.10
CA ASN A 83 -5.56 -3.06 -22.89
C ASN A 83 -7.08 -3.25 -22.69
N THR A 84 -7.63 -2.82 -21.54
CA THR A 84 -9.05 -2.98 -21.19
C THR A 84 -10.00 -2.08 -21.98
N LYS A 85 -9.52 -1.03 -22.65
CA LYS A 85 -10.36 -0.13 -23.46
C LYS A 85 -10.76 -0.72 -24.82
N GLY A 86 -10.31 -1.94 -25.14
CA GLY A 86 -10.88 -2.73 -26.23
C GLY A 86 -10.94 -2.01 -27.58
N GLN A 87 -9.85 -1.38 -28.02
CA GLN A 87 -9.70 -0.93 -29.40
C GLN A 87 -8.21 -0.97 -29.79
N ILE A 88 -7.87 -1.98 -30.58
CA ILE A 88 -6.77 -1.93 -31.53
C ILE A 88 -7.37 -1.28 -32.76
N ASP A 89 -7.49 0.04 -32.77
CA ASP A 89 -7.53 0.75 -34.04
C ASP A 89 -6.17 1.39 -34.20
N ASP A 90 -5.40 0.89 -35.17
CA ASP A 90 -4.18 1.50 -35.68
C ASP A 90 -4.46 2.85 -36.39
N ASN A 91 -5.68 3.38 -36.25
CA ASN A 91 -6.08 4.72 -36.68
C ASN A 91 -5.74 5.72 -35.59
N ILE A 92 -4.65 6.42 -35.85
CA ILE A 92 -4.07 7.54 -35.12
C ILE A 92 -5.09 8.69 -35.07
N ASP A 93 -6.07 8.63 -34.18
CA ASP A 93 -6.63 9.84 -33.58
C ASP A 93 -5.95 10.02 -32.23
N ASN A 94 -5.07 11.01 -32.17
CA ASN A 94 -4.17 11.38 -31.07
C ASN A 94 -4.90 11.90 -29.81
N ASN A 95 -6.08 11.37 -29.51
CA ASN A 95 -6.89 11.72 -28.34
C ASN A 95 -7.03 10.50 -27.42
N ASP A 96 -5.93 9.79 -27.15
CA ASP A 96 -5.87 8.96 -25.95
C ASP A 96 -6.06 9.88 -24.74
N GLU A 97 -7.29 9.98 -24.24
CA GLU A 97 -7.62 10.77 -23.06
C GLU A 97 -6.78 10.27 -21.88
N GLU A 98 -5.81 11.09 -21.48
CA GLU A 98 -4.92 10.83 -20.34
C GLU A 98 -5.77 10.59 -19.10
N GLU A 99 -5.75 9.36 -18.60
CA GLU A 99 -6.58 8.96 -17.47
C GLU A 99 -5.74 9.08 -16.19
N THR A 100 -6.20 9.90 -15.26
CA THR A 100 -5.57 10.02 -13.93
C THR A 100 -6.09 8.89 -13.06
N ILE A 101 -5.22 7.95 -12.68
CA ILE A 101 -5.52 6.89 -11.72
C ILE A 101 -5.00 7.32 -10.36
N PHE A 102 -5.85 7.22 -9.36
CA PHE A 102 -5.54 7.58 -7.99
C PHE A 102 -6.13 6.54 -7.05
N ASP A 103 -5.30 5.57 -6.64
CA ASP A 103 -5.68 4.48 -5.75
C ASP A 103 -4.83 4.60 -4.47
N TRP A 104 -5.38 5.14 -3.38
CA TRP A 104 -4.69 5.21 -2.08
C TRP A 104 -5.49 4.50 -1.00
N ASN A 105 -5.29 3.20 -0.90
CA ASN A 105 -5.94 2.43 0.14
C ASN A 105 -5.46 2.79 1.56
N MET A 106 -4.30 3.44 1.69
CA MET A 106 -3.75 3.88 2.98
C MET A 106 -4.56 4.96 3.67
N ILE A 107 -5.55 5.57 3.02
CA ILE A 107 -6.43 6.59 3.63
C ILE A 107 -7.87 6.10 3.82
N VAL A 108 -8.20 4.86 3.45
CA VAL A 108 -9.57 4.32 3.47
C VAL A 108 -10.20 4.34 4.87
N TYR A 109 -9.37 4.27 5.91
CA TYR A 109 -9.79 4.35 7.31
C TYR A 109 -10.03 5.78 7.80
N LEU A 110 -9.62 6.81 7.06
CA LEU A 110 -9.85 8.20 7.46
C LEU A 110 -11.30 8.59 7.19
N PRO A 111 -11.85 9.59 7.90
CA PRO A 111 -13.16 10.14 7.57
C PRO A 111 -13.19 10.64 6.12
N ARG A 112 -14.33 10.48 5.41
CA ARG A 112 -14.46 10.85 3.98
C ARG A 112 -13.99 12.27 3.68
N VAL A 113 -14.33 13.23 4.53
CA VAL A 113 -13.89 14.63 4.39
C VAL A 113 -12.35 14.74 4.38
N VAL A 114 -11.65 13.95 5.19
CA VAL A 114 -10.18 13.93 5.23
C VAL A 114 -9.60 13.23 4.00
N GLN A 115 -10.26 12.17 3.52
CA GLN A 115 -9.91 11.53 2.26
C GLN A 115 -9.97 12.57 1.12
N ASP A 116 -11.08 13.28 0.96
CA ASP A 116 -11.26 14.28 -0.11
C ASP A 116 -10.17 15.36 -0.10
N TYR A 117 -9.80 15.86 1.09
CA TYR A 117 -8.69 16.79 1.23
C TYR A 117 -7.37 16.18 0.77
N PHE A 118 -7.08 14.95 1.20
CA PHE A 118 -5.88 14.23 0.79
C PHE A 118 -5.83 14.04 -0.72
N GLU A 119 -6.92 13.55 -1.31
CA GLU A 119 -6.97 13.29 -2.75
C GLU A 119 -6.76 14.57 -3.54
N THR A 120 -7.48 15.63 -3.20
CA THR A 120 -7.40 16.91 -3.91
C THR A 120 -5.97 17.46 -3.90
N ILE A 121 -5.32 17.46 -2.73
CA ILE A 121 -3.97 18.03 -2.57
C ILE A 121 -2.94 17.18 -3.31
N MET A 122 -2.98 15.86 -3.12
CA MET A 122 -1.97 14.96 -3.69
C MET A 122 -2.13 14.79 -5.20
N ILE A 123 -3.37 14.72 -5.71
CA ILE A 123 -3.65 14.73 -7.16
C ILE A 123 -3.17 16.04 -7.75
N GLY A 124 -3.53 17.18 -7.15
CA GLY A 124 -3.12 18.50 -7.63
C GLY A 124 -1.61 18.63 -7.72
N PHE A 125 -0.90 18.24 -6.66
CA PHE A 125 0.57 18.27 -6.64
C PHE A 125 1.19 17.35 -7.71
N ALA A 126 0.72 16.10 -7.81
CA ALA A 126 1.21 15.17 -8.82
C ALA A 126 0.92 15.65 -10.25
N ARG A 127 -0.25 16.28 -10.48
CA ARG A 127 -0.67 16.81 -11.77
C ARG A 127 0.20 17.98 -12.20
N SER A 128 0.48 18.93 -11.32
CA SER A 128 1.38 20.06 -11.63
C SER A 128 2.78 19.59 -12.01
N ILE A 129 3.32 18.58 -11.31
CA ILE A 129 4.63 17.99 -11.66
C ILE A 129 4.57 17.29 -13.01
N TYR A 130 3.50 16.54 -13.27
CA TYR A 130 3.29 15.86 -14.54
C TYR A 130 3.14 16.82 -15.72
N ASP A 131 2.35 17.89 -15.59
CA ASP A 131 2.16 18.88 -16.64
C ASP A 131 3.50 19.59 -16.93
N ARG A 132 4.29 19.93 -15.91
CA ARG A 132 5.64 20.47 -16.10
C ARG A 132 6.57 19.50 -16.84
N LEU A 133 6.56 18.23 -16.46
CA LEU A 133 7.32 17.17 -17.14
C LEU A 133 6.92 17.09 -18.61
N ARG A 134 5.61 17.06 -18.88
CA ARG A 134 5.06 16.96 -20.23
C ARG A 134 5.49 18.13 -21.10
N ASP A 135 5.47 19.34 -20.59
CA ASP A 135 5.85 20.54 -21.35
C ASP A 135 7.35 20.52 -21.67
N GLU A 136 8.21 20.19 -20.70
CA GLU A 136 9.65 20.07 -20.97
C GLU A 136 9.97 18.94 -21.96
N TYR A 137 9.22 17.82 -21.95
CA TYR A 137 9.38 16.77 -22.97
C TYR A 137 8.91 17.19 -24.36
N LYS A 138 7.91 18.08 -24.48
CA LYS A 138 7.51 18.67 -25.77
C LYS A 138 8.53 19.66 -26.31
N GLU A 139 9.16 20.43 -25.41
CA GLU A 139 10.16 21.44 -25.76
C GLU A 139 11.58 20.86 -25.95
N ALA A 140 11.84 19.65 -25.44
CA ALA A 140 13.16 19.03 -25.50
C ALA A 140 13.56 18.61 -26.92
N THR A 141 14.62 19.21 -27.45
CA THR A 141 15.41 18.67 -28.58
C THR A 141 16.48 17.71 -28.05
N SER A 142 17.05 16.84 -28.91
CA SER A 142 18.00 15.77 -28.53
C SER A 142 19.22 16.19 -27.70
N ILE A 143 19.48 17.50 -27.55
CA ILE A 143 20.64 18.08 -26.85
C ILE A 143 20.29 18.52 -25.40
N THR A 144 19.00 18.72 -25.05
CA THR A 144 18.57 19.27 -23.74
C THR A 144 18.12 18.22 -22.71
N GLN A 145 18.11 16.93 -23.06
CA GLN A 145 17.58 15.86 -22.21
C GLN A 145 18.40 15.61 -20.92
N THR A 146 19.66 16.04 -20.84
CA THR A 146 20.52 15.81 -19.65
C THR A 146 20.17 16.68 -18.45
N ASN A 147 19.61 17.88 -18.66
CA ASN A 147 19.26 18.82 -17.57
C ASN A 147 17.78 18.75 -17.16
N LEU A 148 16.98 17.94 -17.86
CA LEU A 148 15.55 17.78 -17.62
C LEU A 148 15.23 17.37 -16.16
N PRO A 149 15.93 16.39 -15.55
CA PRO A 149 15.65 16.01 -14.17
C PRO A 149 15.90 17.15 -13.18
N VAL A 150 16.94 17.97 -13.40
CA VAL A 150 17.32 19.08 -12.52
C VAL A 150 16.26 20.18 -12.54
N LYS A 151 15.82 20.59 -13.73
CA LYS A 151 14.79 21.63 -13.87
C LYS A 151 13.46 21.22 -13.24
N VAL A 152 13.05 19.97 -13.46
CA VAL A 152 11.81 19.45 -12.89
C VAL A 152 11.91 19.41 -11.37
N LEU A 153 13.05 18.99 -10.84
CA LEU A 153 13.30 18.96 -9.39
C LEU A 153 13.30 20.35 -8.77
N GLU A 154 13.90 21.35 -9.41
CA GLU A 154 13.81 22.75 -8.96
C GLU A 154 12.36 23.26 -8.95
N TYR A 155 11.58 22.95 -9.99
CA TYR A 155 10.16 23.26 -10.03
C TYR A 155 9.38 22.55 -8.92
N CYS A 156 9.61 21.25 -8.71
CA CYS A 156 9.00 20.47 -7.62
C CYS A 156 9.30 21.09 -6.25
N ARG A 157 10.55 21.51 -6.01
CA ARG A 157 10.95 22.17 -4.77
C ARG A 157 10.23 23.50 -4.57
N GLY A 158 10.15 24.34 -5.60
CA GLY A 158 9.41 25.61 -5.54
C GLY A 158 7.92 25.41 -5.29
N LEU A 159 7.29 24.48 -6.02
CA LEU A 159 5.88 24.14 -5.83
C LEU A 159 5.60 23.60 -4.41
N PHE A 160 6.55 22.83 -3.87
CA PHE A 160 6.46 22.32 -2.51
C PHE A 160 6.51 23.44 -1.47
N THR A 161 7.48 24.34 -1.55
CA THR A 161 7.67 25.41 -0.56
C THR A 161 6.57 26.47 -0.63
N ASP A 162 6.13 26.81 -1.84
CA ASP A 162 5.30 27.99 -2.08
C ASP A 162 3.81 27.66 -1.93
N GLU A 163 3.39 26.48 -2.39
CA GLU A 163 1.98 26.09 -2.42
C GLU A 163 1.67 24.96 -1.46
N LEU A 164 2.31 23.80 -1.63
CA LEU A 164 1.95 22.58 -0.92
C LEU A 164 2.14 22.74 0.60
N TYR A 165 3.23 23.38 1.03
CA TYR A 165 3.53 23.61 2.44
C TYR A 165 2.41 24.36 3.15
N GLN A 166 1.95 25.46 2.57
CA GLN A 166 0.91 26.31 3.15
C GLN A 166 -0.45 25.63 3.12
N GLN A 167 -0.76 24.93 2.02
CA GLN A 167 -2.00 24.16 1.89
C GLN A 167 -2.08 23.07 2.98
N LEU A 168 -1.02 22.29 3.18
CA LEU A 168 -0.98 21.23 4.19
C LEU A 168 -1.08 21.78 5.62
N MET A 169 -0.39 22.89 5.92
CA MET A 169 -0.51 23.55 7.23
C MET A 169 -1.94 24.03 7.50
N SER A 170 -2.58 24.66 6.51
CA SER A 170 -3.96 25.15 6.60
C SER A 170 -4.96 24.01 6.80
N VAL A 171 -4.89 22.98 5.96
CA VAL A 171 -5.82 21.83 5.98
C VAL A 171 -5.66 21.02 7.25
N THR A 172 -4.44 20.78 7.71
CA THR A 172 -4.19 20.07 8.99
C THR A 172 -4.83 20.82 10.16
N ASN A 173 -4.72 22.14 10.22
CA ASN A 173 -5.38 22.97 11.24
C ASN A 173 -6.91 22.90 11.13
N GLN A 174 -7.47 22.84 9.91
CA GLN A 174 -8.91 22.69 9.73
C GLN A 174 -9.41 21.33 10.20
N ILE A 175 -8.68 20.25 9.90
CA ILE A 175 -9.00 18.89 10.34
C ILE A 175 -8.97 18.83 11.86
N GLU A 176 -7.90 19.32 12.49
CA GLU A 176 -7.74 19.28 13.96
C GLU A 176 -8.82 20.11 14.70
N ARG A 177 -9.35 21.15 14.08
CA ARG A 177 -10.44 21.97 14.66
C ARG A 177 -11.83 21.37 14.47
N LYS A 178 -12.08 20.73 13.31
CA LYS A 178 -13.43 20.29 12.91
C LYS A 178 -13.71 18.84 13.28
N LEU A 179 -12.68 18.00 13.36
CA LEU A 179 -12.82 16.57 13.54
C LEU A 179 -12.18 16.13 14.85
N THR A 180 -12.85 15.19 15.49
CA THR A 180 -12.43 14.58 16.75
C THR A 180 -12.28 13.07 16.57
N LYS A 181 -11.83 12.38 17.61
CA LYS A 181 -11.63 10.92 17.58
C LYS A 181 -12.91 10.13 17.31
N SER A 182 -14.08 10.69 17.61
CA SER A 182 -15.37 10.02 17.36
C SER A 182 -15.78 10.01 15.90
N ASP A 183 -15.11 10.79 15.04
CA ASP A 183 -15.42 10.85 13.61
C ASP A 183 -14.71 9.76 12.80
N PHE A 184 -13.83 8.97 13.43
CA PHE A 184 -13.39 7.70 12.86
C PHE A 184 -14.57 6.74 12.76
N ASP A 185 -14.64 5.99 11.66
CA ASP A 185 -15.61 4.90 11.54
C ASP A 185 -15.42 3.93 12.71
N SER A 186 -16.49 3.71 13.47
CA SER A 186 -16.55 2.81 14.63
C SER A 186 -16.13 1.36 14.32
N THR A 187 -16.00 1.00 13.04
CA THR A 187 -15.56 -0.33 12.58
C THR A 187 -14.03 -0.50 12.44
N LEU A 188 -13.23 0.51 12.76
CA LEU A 188 -11.77 0.53 12.55
C LEU A 188 -10.93 -0.04 13.73
N PRO A 189 -9.76 -0.66 13.49
CA PRO A 189 -8.88 -1.32 14.47
C PRO A 189 -8.61 -0.47 15.69
N THR A 190 -8.67 -1.08 16.87
CA THR A 190 -8.35 -0.38 18.12
C THR A 190 -6.91 0.14 18.29
N PRO A 191 -5.88 -0.10 17.42
CA PRO A 191 -4.68 0.74 17.42
C PRO A 191 -4.98 2.22 17.16
N LEU A 192 -6.12 2.55 16.52
CA LEU A 192 -6.56 3.92 16.22
C LEU A 192 -7.18 4.65 17.42
N SER A 193 -7.38 3.97 18.55
CA SER A 193 -8.06 4.56 19.73
C SER A 193 -7.29 5.72 20.39
N SER A 194 -6.00 5.86 20.08
CA SER A 194 -5.14 6.90 20.65
C SER A 194 -4.94 8.11 19.72
N THR A 195 -5.02 7.95 18.40
CA THR A 195 -4.61 8.96 17.39
C THR A 195 -5.74 9.90 16.97
N SER A 196 -5.42 11.12 16.49
CA SER A 196 -6.40 12.05 15.89
C SER A 196 -6.46 11.90 14.36
N PRO A 197 -7.59 12.22 13.70
CA PRO A 197 -7.65 12.22 12.23
C PRO A 197 -6.60 13.12 11.57
N ALA A 198 -6.25 14.25 12.20
CA ALA A 198 -5.22 15.14 11.69
C ALA A 198 -3.82 14.49 11.74
N LEU A 199 -3.50 13.75 12.80
CA LEU A 199 -2.22 13.05 12.90
C LEU A 199 -2.08 11.98 11.81
N GLU A 200 -3.12 11.19 11.59
CA GLU A 200 -3.10 10.13 10.57
C GLU A 200 -3.08 10.69 9.14
N PHE A 201 -3.73 11.83 8.91
CA PHE A 201 -3.58 12.61 7.68
C PHE A 201 -2.11 13.04 7.46
N VAL A 202 -1.48 13.65 8.47
CA VAL A 202 -0.06 14.08 8.40
C VAL A 202 0.86 12.91 8.10
N LYS A 203 0.70 11.77 8.79
CA LYS A 203 1.49 10.56 8.53
C LYS A 203 1.33 10.09 7.10
N SER A 204 0.09 10.01 6.60
CA SER A 204 -0.20 9.52 5.25
C SER A 204 0.43 10.41 4.19
N VAL A 205 0.28 11.75 4.33
CA VAL A 205 0.85 12.71 3.38
C VAL A 205 2.38 12.66 3.39
N CYS A 206 3.00 12.72 4.59
CA CYS A 206 4.45 12.66 4.69
C CYS A 206 5.00 11.33 4.14
N CYS A 207 4.31 10.21 4.37
CA CYS A 207 4.71 8.91 3.83
C CYS A 207 4.78 8.90 2.31
N LEU A 208 3.84 9.56 1.62
CA LEU A 208 3.89 9.69 0.17
C LEU A 208 4.96 10.66 -0.30
N LEU A 209 5.12 11.80 0.38
CA LEU A 209 6.12 12.80 0.01
C LEU A 209 7.54 12.29 0.20
N PHE A 210 7.79 11.36 1.13
CA PHE A 210 9.08 10.68 1.27
C PHE A 210 9.47 9.81 0.06
N LEU A 211 8.55 9.49 -0.86
CA LEU A 211 8.90 8.88 -2.15
C LEU A 211 9.79 9.79 -3.01
N LEU A 212 9.74 11.12 -2.77
CA LEU A 212 10.62 12.10 -3.39
C LEU A 212 11.94 12.16 -2.63
N HIS A 213 12.84 11.22 -2.94
CA HIS A 213 14.11 11.04 -2.25
C HIS A 213 14.97 12.32 -2.22
N ASP A 214 14.94 13.13 -3.29
CA ASP A 214 15.70 14.38 -3.38
C ASP A 214 15.15 15.54 -2.53
N MET A 215 13.97 15.36 -1.91
CA MET A 215 13.29 16.36 -1.07
C MET A 215 13.12 15.88 0.38
N HIS A 216 13.82 14.82 0.78
CA HIS A 216 13.63 14.20 2.09
C HIS A 216 13.82 15.19 3.25
N ASP A 217 14.79 16.10 3.16
CA ASP A 217 15.05 17.14 4.16
C ASP A 217 13.91 18.17 4.25
N ASP A 218 13.38 18.59 3.09
CA ASP A 218 12.24 19.52 3.01
C ASP A 218 10.98 18.89 3.62
N VAL A 219 10.74 17.61 3.30
CA VAL A 219 9.62 16.83 3.86
C VAL A 219 9.79 16.60 5.37
N MET A 220 11.01 16.39 5.86
CA MET A 220 11.29 16.31 7.31
C MET A 220 10.97 17.64 8.02
N ASN A 221 11.35 18.77 7.43
CA ASN A 221 11.02 20.10 7.97
C ASN A 221 9.50 20.32 8.03
N LEU A 222 8.78 19.99 6.95
CA LEU A 222 7.32 20.03 6.91
C LEU A 222 6.71 19.14 7.98
N ARG A 223 7.16 17.88 8.10
CA ARG A 223 6.68 16.94 9.12
C ARG A 223 6.83 17.51 10.52
N ARG A 224 8.00 18.08 10.83
CA ARG A 224 8.26 18.73 12.12
C ARG A 224 7.26 19.85 12.40
N ASP A 225 7.01 20.73 11.44
CA ASP A 225 6.15 21.88 11.64
C ASP A 225 4.66 21.49 11.71
N LEU A 226 4.23 20.48 10.97
CA LEU A 226 2.91 19.86 11.10
C LEU A 226 2.72 19.22 12.48
N LEU A 227 3.72 18.49 13.00
CA LEU A 227 3.64 17.89 14.34
C LEU A 227 3.64 18.95 15.45
N LYS A 228 4.40 20.03 15.29
CA LYS A 228 4.34 21.19 16.20
C LYS A 228 2.94 21.81 16.22
N LEU A 229 2.28 21.92 15.06
CA LEU A 229 0.90 22.41 14.96
C LEU A 229 -0.07 21.54 15.77
N LEU A 230 0.13 20.22 15.73
CA LEU A 230 -0.62 19.25 16.53
C LEU A 230 -0.15 19.14 18.00
N LYS A 231 0.89 19.89 18.38
CA LYS A 231 1.53 19.85 19.72
C LYS A 231 2.03 18.45 20.11
N LEU A 232 2.49 17.67 19.14
CA LEU A 232 3.03 16.33 19.33
C LEU A 232 4.55 16.32 19.16
N SER A 233 5.24 15.41 19.85
CA SER A 233 6.68 15.21 19.69
C SER A 233 6.99 14.30 18.50
N GLU A 234 8.08 14.59 17.80
CA GLU A 234 8.54 13.80 16.64
C GLU A 234 8.86 12.34 17.00
N TYR A 235 9.23 12.10 18.25
CA TYR A 235 9.74 10.81 18.75
C TYR A 235 8.72 10.03 19.58
N SER A 236 7.47 10.50 19.66
CA SER A 236 6.45 9.71 20.34
C SER A 236 6.20 8.41 19.58
N GLU A 237 5.88 7.33 20.30
CA GLU A 237 5.49 6.06 19.65
C GLU A 237 4.33 6.30 18.68
N MET A 238 3.37 7.15 19.08
CA MET A 238 2.21 7.52 18.27
C MET A 238 2.56 8.23 16.97
N THR A 239 3.68 8.95 16.86
CA THR A 239 4.09 9.67 15.64
C THR A 239 5.02 8.85 14.75
N THR A 240 5.59 7.76 15.28
CA THR A 240 6.54 6.89 14.59
C THR A 240 5.91 5.60 14.09
N THR A 241 4.87 5.10 14.76
CA THR A 241 4.09 3.96 14.25
C THR A 241 3.29 4.36 13.01
N ASN A 242 3.70 3.83 11.86
CA ASN A 242 2.97 3.96 10.60
C ASN A 242 1.81 2.96 10.58
N LEU A 243 0.59 3.49 10.57
CA LEU A 243 -0.64 2.70 10.61
C LEU A 243 -0.84 1.85 9.34
N SER A 244 -0.24 2.26 8.21
CA SER A 244 -0.24 1.51 6.94
C SER A 244 0.36 0.09 7.07
N SER A 245 1.30 -0.10 8.00
CA SER A 245 1.89 -1.42 8.30
C SER A 245 0.99 -2.30 9.17
N LEU A 246 0.03 -1.71 9.88
CA LEU A 246 -0.91 -2.40 10.78
C LEU A 246 -2.26 -2.71 10.11
N THR A 247 -2.46 -2.25 8.88
CA THR A 247 -3.75 -2.27 8.17
C THR A 247 -3.69 -3.08 6.86
N SER A 248 -2.76 -4.02 6.75
CA SER A 248 -2.72 -4.97 5.64
C SER A 248 -2.79 -6.38 6.20
N PHE A 249 -3.83 -7.11 5.82
CA PHE A 249 -3.95 -8.53 6.12
C PHE A 249 -4.25 -9.27 4.82
N VAL A 250 -3.23 -9.90 4.26
CA VAL A 250 -3.31 -10.53 2.93
C VAL A 250 -3.59 -12.03 3.05
N VAL A 251 -4.67 -12.46 2.40
CA VAL A 251 -4.92 -13.87 2.10
C VAL A 251 -4.28 -14.16 0.74
N PRO A 252 -3.18 -14.92 0.68
CA PRO A 252 -2.48 -15.21 -0.55
C PRO A 252 -3.21 -16.28 -1.36
N GLN A 253 -3.03 -16.21 -2.68
CA GLN A 253 -3.34 -17.30 -3.62
C GLN A 253 -4.80 -17.79 -3.61
N LEU A 254 -5.77 -16.89 -3.42
CA LEU A 254 -7.18 -17.27 -3.51
C LEU A 254 -7.57 -17.48 -4.97
N VAL A 255 -8.10 -18.67 -5.29
CA VAL A 255 -8.50 -19.05 -6.65
C VAL A 255 -10.01 -18.87 -6.80
N CYS A 256 -10.42 -18.13 -7.84
CA CYS A 256 -11.83 -17.94 -8.15
C CYS A 256 -12.44 -19.22 -8.74
N SER A 257 -13.49 -19.74 -8.12
CA SER A 257 -14.20 -20.95 -8.57
C SER A 257 -14.85 -20.83 -9.95
N ASN A 258 -15.06 -19.60 -10.44
CA ASN A 258 -15.72 -19.35 -11.73
C ASN A 258 -14.71 -19.18 -12.88
N CYS A 259 -13.74 -18.27 -12.76
CA CYS A 259 -12.78 -17.97 -13.84
C CYS A 259 -11.37 -18.52 -13.62
N ASN A 260 -11.11 -19.23 -12.50
CA ASN A 260 -9.79 -19.72 -12.10
C ASN A 260 -8.71 -18.63 -11.97
N HIS A 261 -9.11 -17.37 -11.92
CA HIS A 261 -8.21 -16.28 -11.62
C HIS A 261 -7.74 -16.40 -10.17
N TYR A 262 -6.43 -16.41 -9.97
CA TYR A 262 -5.83 -16.39 -8.64
C TYR A 262 -5.37 -14.98 -8.30
N ARG A 263 -5.66 -14.54 -7.07
CA ARG A 263 -5.19 -13.25 -6.55
C ARG A 263 -4.96 -13.32 -5.05
N ASP A 264 -4.11 -12.42 -4.59
CA ASP A 264 -4.02 -12.11 -3.17
C ASP A 264 -5.12 -11.09 -2.83
N ILE A 265 -5.78 -11.27 -1.69
CA ILE A 265 -6.81 -10.34 -1.19
C ILE A 265 -6.32 -9.73 0.10
N ASP A 266 -6.25 -8.40 0.13
CA ASP A 266 -6.03 -7.68 1.39
C ASP A 266 -7.39 -7.45 2.06
N LEU A 267 -7.69 -8.26 3.06
CA LEU A 267 -8.99 -8.26 3.73
C LEU A 267 -9.33 -6.93 4.39
N TYR A 268 -8.32 -6.24 4.90
CA TYR A 268 -8.52 -4.98 5.59
C TYR A 268 -8.71 -3.84 4.60
N ARG A 269 -7.90 -3.78 3.54
CA ARG A 269 -8.03 -2.75 2.50
C ARG A 269 -9.27 -2.94 1.64
N GLU A 270 -9.72 -4.18 1.46
CA GLU A 270 -10.91 -4.55 0.69
C GLU A 270 -12.14 -4.80 1.60
N ILE A 271 -12.11 -4.35 2.88
CA ILE A 271 -13.16 -4.60 3.88
C ILE A 271 -14.53 -4.03 3.49
N ASN A 272 -14.54 -2.99 2.65
CA ASN A 272 -15.75 -2.34 2.13
C ASN A 272 -16.22 -2.93 0.78
N SER A 273 -15.66 -4.07 0.33
CA SER A 273 -16.11 -4.71 -0.90
C SER A 273 -17.55 -5.22 -0.72
N THR A 274 -18.47 -4.72 -1.55
CA THR A 274 -19.89 -5.13 -1.57
C THR A 274 -20.25 -5.73 -2.92
N ILE A 275 -21.26 -6.61 -2.91
CA ILE A 275 -21.89 -7.15 -4.13
C ILE A 275 -22.85 -6.12 -4.72
N ASP A 276 -23.55 -5.40 -3.85
CA ASP A 276 -24.53 -4.37 -4.22
C ASP A 276 -23.88 -2.99 -4.09
N LYS A 277 -23.63 -2.33 -5.23
CA LYS A 277 -23.13 -0.94 -5.27
C LYS A 277 -24.25 0.09 -5.20
N ASP A 278 -25.51 -0.33 -5.36
CA ASP A 278 -26.65 0.57 -5.61
C ASP A 278 -27.61 0.71 -4.41
N SER A 279 -27.34 0.06 -3.26
CA SER A 279 -28.16 0.21 -2.06
C SER A 279 -27.64 1.35 -1.17
N ASP A 280 -28.32 2.49 -1.19
CA ASP A 280 -27.96 3.67 -0.36
C ASP A 280 -28.02 3.37 1.15
N ASP A 281 -28.82 2.39 1.57
CA ASP A 281 -28.97 2.01 2.98
C ASP A 281 -27.78 1.17 3.50
N GLU A 282 -26.88 1.79 4.27
CA GLU A 282 -25.74 1.12 4.92
C GLU A 282 -26.13 -0.06 5.83
N GLN A 283 -27.36 -0.06 6.38
CA GLN A 283 -27.82 -1.09 7.32
C GLN A 283 -28.03 -2.48 6.71
N TYR A 284 -28.21 -2.59 5.39
CA TYR A 284 -28.46 -3.87 4.71
C TYR A 284 -27.33 -4.31 3.78
N ARG A 285 -26.20 -3.60 3.75
CA ARG A 285 -25.08 -3.94 2.86
C ARG A 285 -24.41 -5.23 3.30
N GLN A 286 -24.43 -6.22 2.41
CA GLN A 286 -23.66 -7.45 2.59
C GLN A 286 -22.26 -7.26 2.01
N TYR A 287 -21.25 -7.26 2.90
CA TYR A 287 -19.85 -7.14 2.52
C TYR A 287 -19.29 -8.51 2.12
N GLN A 288 -18.86 -8.66 0.87
CA GLN A 288 -18.20 -9.87 0.38
C GLN A 288 -17.06 -9.52 -0.58
N TYR A 289 -15.96 -10.27 -0.46
CA TYR A 289 -14.83 -10.15 -1.38
C TYR A 289 -15.19 -10.75 -2.73
N THR A 290 -14.89 -10.03 -3.81
CA THR A 290 -15.25 -10.44 -5.18
C THR A 290 -14.01 -10.61 -6.07
N CYS A 291 -14.14 -11.43 -7.10
CA CYS A 291 -13.09 -11.60 -8.11
C CYS A 291 -12.94 -10.33 -8.97
N ASN A 292 -11.72 -9.84 -9.15
CA ASN A 292 -11.47 -8.65 -9.99
C ASN A 292 -11.78 -8.84 -11.48
N GLN A 293 -11.88 -10.09 -11.97
CA GLN A 293 -12.14 -10.37 -13.39
C GLN A 293 -13.61 -10.63 -13.68
N CYS A 294 -14.25 -11.51 -12.92
CA CYS A 294 -15.63 -11.93 -13.18
C CYS A 294 -16.63 -11.43 -12.13
N HIS A 295 -16.16 -10.70 -11.11
CA HIS A 295 -16.96 -10.16 -10.00
C HIS A 295 -17.74 -11.22 -9.19
N THR A 296 -17.47 -12.52 -9.41
CA THR A 296 -18.04 -13.59 -8.59
C THR A 296 -17.52 -13.47 -7.15
N PRO A 297 -18.41 -13.52 -6.13
CA PRO A 297 -18.01 -13.49 -4.73
C PRO A 297 -17.21 -14.75 -4.37
N TYR A 298 -16.21 -14.58 -3.53
CA TYR A 298 -15.46 -15.69 -2.96
C TYR A 298 -16.25 -16.36 -1.84
N ASP A 299 -16.03 -17.67 -1.67
CA ASP A 299 -16.60 -18.41 -0.56
C ASP A 299 -16.01 -17.92 0.76
N GLN A 300 -16.86 -17.29 1.56
CA GLN A 300 -16.48 -16.74 2.85
C GLN A 300 -15.98 -17.81 3.82
N THR A 301 -16.46 -19.05 3.73
CA THR A 301 -16.03 -20.15 4.60
C THR A 301 -14.57 -20.52 4.35
N VAL A 302 -14.10 -20.42 3.10
CA VAL A 302 -12.70 -20.66 2.73
C VAL A 302 -11.80 -19.57 3.33
N ILE A 303 -12.24 -18.32 3.24
CA ILE A 303 -11.52 -17.18 3.82
C ILE A 303 -11.49 -17.31 5.35
N GLU A 304 -12.62 -17.60 5.98
CA GLU A 304 -12.73 -17.77 7.43
C GLU A 304 -11.84 -18.92 7.93
N GLN A 305 -11.83 -20.06 7.25
CA GLN A 305 -10.97 -21.18 7.62
C GLN A 305 -9.49 -20.84 7.47
N TYR A 306 -9.11 -20.10 6.43
CA TYR A 306 -7.75 -19.61 6.27
C TYR A 306 -7.34 -18.71 7.45
N LEU A 307 -8.21 -17.79 7.86
CA LEU A 307 -7.97 -16.90 9.00
C LEU A 307 -7.81 -17.66 10.31
N ILE A 308 -8.64 -18.66 10.55
CA ILE A 308 -8.54 -19.52 11.74
C ILE A 308 -7.20 -20.27 11.75
N ASN A 309 -6.80 -20.86 10.62
CA ASN A 309 -5.53 -21.57 10.51
C ASN A 309 -4.33 -20.62 10.72
N HIS A 310 -4.40 -19.40 10.17
CA HIS A 310 -3.38 -18.38 10.36
C HIS A 310 -3.26 -17.97 11.83
N LEU A 311 -4.38 -17.70 12.50
CA LEU A 311 -4.42 -17.39 13.93
C LEU A 311 -3.82 -18.52 14.78
N GLN A 312 -4.18 -19.79 14.48
CA GLN A 312 -3.62 -20.96 15.16
C GLN A 312 -2.11 -21.07 14.96
N THR A 313 -1.62 -20.77 13.75
CA THR A 313 -0.18 -20.74 13.45
C THR A 313 0.54 -19.69 14.27
N LEU A 314 0.00 -18.46 14.35
CA LEU A 314 0.57 -17.40 15.18
C LEU A 314 0.59 -17.75 16.68
N VAL A 315 -0.46 -18.41 17.18
CA VAL A 315 -0.48 -18.91 18.56
C VAL A 315 0.63 -19.94 18.77
N LEU A 316 0.79 -20.88 17.84
CA LEU A 316 1.83 -21.90 17.91
C LEU A 316 3.23 -21.27 17.88
N GLU A 317 3.48 -20.32 16.98
CA GLU A 317 4.73 -19.56 16.90
C GLU A 317 5.02 -18.82 18.21
N ASN A 318 4.03 -18.16 18.79
CA ASN A 318 4.19 -17.45 20.06
C ASN A 318 4.46 -18.39 21.25
N VAL A 319 3.98 -19.63 21.21
CA VAL A 319 4.26 -20.64 22.25
C VAL A 319 5.61 -21.32 22.05
N LEU A 320 5.99 -21.60 20.81
CA LEU A 320 7.22 -22.33 20.45
C LEU A 320 8.43 -21.42 20.24
N GLN A 321 8.27 -20.10 20.32
CA GLN A 321 9.36 -19.14 20.12
C GLN A 321 10.56 -19.39 21.03
N ASP A 322 11.73 -19.04 20.51
CA ASP A 322 12.95 -19.06 21.29
C ASP A 322 12.99 -17.95 22.35
N ALA A 323 13.80 -18.18 23.37
CA ALA A 323 14.15 -17.16 24.35
C ALA A 323 15.62 -16.77 24.17
N THR A 324 15.92 -15.47 24.23
CA THR A 324 17.26 -14.92 24.09
C THR A 324 17.67 -14.14 25.33
N CYS A 325 18.97 -14.10 25.60
CA CYS A 325 19.50 -13.30 26.69
C CYS A 325 19.64 -11.83 26.26
N ASN A 326 19.12 -10.89 27.04
CA ASN A 326 19.21 -9.46 26.70
C ASN A 326 20.64 -8.91 26.66
N LYS A 327 21.57 -9.51 27.41
CA LYS A 327 22.94 -9.00 27.52
C LYS A 327 23.88 -9.56 26.46
N CYS A 328 23.80 -10.86 26.21
CA CYS A 328 24.75 -11.56 25.33
C CYS A 328 24.10 -12.11 24.05
N HIS A 329 22.78 -11.96 23.91
CA HIS A 329 21.98 -12.39 22.76
C HIS A 329 22.09 -13.89 22.42
N PHE A 330 22.62 -14.71 23.34
CA PHE A 330 22.60 -16.16 23.19
C PHE A 330 21.18 -16.70 23.29
N VAL A 331 20.87 -17.64 22.39
CA VAL A 331 19.61 -18.38 22.38
C VAL A 331 19.62 -19.44 23.48
N ARG A 332 18.51 -19.57 24.20
CA ARG A 332 18.32 -20.59 25.23
C ARG A 332 18.29 -21.96 24.59
N ASN A 333 19.35 -22.73 24.79
CA ASN A 333 19.48 -24.10 24.28
C ASN A 333 19.02 -25.18 25.28
N VAL A 334 18.64 -24.80 26.50
CA VAL A 334 18.25 -25.73 27.57
C VAL A 334 16.97 -25.23 28.26
N TYR A 335 15.93 -26.06 28.26
CA TYR A 335 14.58 -25.68 28.71
C TYR A 335 14.48 -25.30 30.20
N TYR A 336 15.27 -25.91 31.08
CA TYR A 336 15.19 -25.65 32.52
C TYR A 336 16.01 -24.42 32.97
N LYS A 337 16.85 -23.85 32.11
CA LYS A 337 17.64 -22.66 32.44
C LYS A 337 16.77 -21.40 32.30
N ILE A 338 16.48 -20.76 33.44
CA ILE A 338 15.79 -19.47 33.49
C ILE A 338 16.79 -18.32 33.25
N TYR A 339 18.01 -18.47 33.74
CA TYR A 339 19.09 -17.50 33.60
C TYR A 339 20.14 -17.99 32.61
N CYS A 340 20.70 -17.05 31.86
CA CYS A 340 21.86 -17.25 31.02
C CYS A 340 23.11 -17.39 31.90
N ASP A 341 24.16 -18.01 31.35
CA ASP A 341 25.45 -18.17 32.05
C ASP A 341 26.14 -16.83 32.36
N CYS A 342 25.69 -15.73 31.75
CA CYS A 342 26.11 -14.37 32.07
C CYS A 342 25.34 -13.72 33.24
N GLY A 343 24.42 -14.44 33.87
CA GLY A 343 23.62 -14.02 35.03
C GLY A 343 22.31 -13.29 34.72
N GLU A 344 21.97 -13.08 33.45
CA GLU A 344 20.78 -12.34 33.02
C GLU A 344 19.62 -13.29 32.69
N LEU A 345 18.37 -12.82 32.81
CA LEU A 345 17.18 -13.62 32.47
C LEU A 345 17.06 -13.85 30.95
N TYR A 346 16.63 -15.04 30.54
CA TYR A 346 16.16 -15.25 29.17
C TYR A 346 14.77 -14.63 28.98
N GLN A 347 14.58 -13.91 27.87
CA GLN A 347 13.29 -13.34 27.48
C GLN A 347 12.87 -13.88 26.12
N ASN A 348 11.57 -14.01 25.90
CA ASN A 348 11.01 -14.41 24.62
C ASN A 348 11.47 -13.45 23.50
N LEU A 349 11.74 -14.01 22.31
CA LEU A 349 12.18 -13.24 21.14
C LEU A 349 11.14 -12.18 20.73
N HIS A 350 9.86 -12.52 20.86
CA HIS A 350 8.73 -11.67 20.52
C HIS A 350 7.78 -11.51 21.71
N THR A 351 7.23 -10.32 21.85
CA THR A 351 6.17 -10.05 22.81
C THR A 351 4.83 -10.57 22.27
N THR A 352 3.89 -10.83 23.17
CA THR A 352 2.52 -11.19 22.83
C THR A 352 1.74 -10.05 22.16
N ALA A 353 2.33 -8.86 22.05
CA ALA A 353 1.70 -7.68 21.47
C ALA A 353 1.31 -7.88 20.00
N LEU A 354 2.13 -8.57 19.21
CA LEU A 354 1.81 -8.86 17.81
C LEU A 354 0.55 -9.71 17.70
N LEU A 355 0.48 -10.82 18.46
CA LEU A 355 -0.68 -11.72 18.48
C LEU A 355 -1.95 -11.00 18.93
N HIS A 356 -1.84 -10.16 19.97
CA HIS A 356 -2.97 -9.35 20.45
C HIS A 356 -3.46 -8.34 19.41
N ASN A 357 -2.53 -7.61 18.76
CA ASN A 357 -2.86 -6.67 17.69
C ASN A 357 -3.52 -7.37 16.49
N THR A 358 -3.06 -8.56 16.12
CA THR A 358 -3.70 -9.37 15.07
C THR A 358 -5.11 -9.80 15.48
N CYS A 359 -5.33 -10.23 16.74
CA CYS A 359 -6.66 -10.59 17.23
C CYS A 359 -7.65 -9.42 17.14
N ILE A 360 -7.19 -8.20 17.44
CA ILE A 360 -7.97 -6.98 17.28
C ILE A 360 -8.43 -6.79 15.83
N ILE A 361 -7.50 -6.87 14.87
CA ILE A 361 -7.79 -6.66 13.45
C ILE A 361 -8.75 -7.74 12.94
N LEU A 362 -8.48 -9.01 13.27
CA LEU A 362 -9.32 -10.12 12.85
C LEU A 362 -10.73 -10.05 13.45
N THR A 363 -10.89 -9.52 14.67
CA THR A 363 -12.22 -9.32 15.29
C THR A 363 -13.10 -8.43 14.43
N GLN A 364 -12.52 -7.44 13.76
CA GLN A 364 -13.26 -6.45 12.97
C GLN A 364 -13.59 -6.92 11.58
N ILE A 365 -12.63 -7.59 10.94
CA ILE A 365 -12.91 -8.29 9.69
C ILE A 365 -14.04 -9.30 9.94
N ALA A 366 -13.97 -10.03 11.06
CA ALA A 366 -14.98 -11.00 11.42
C ALA A 366 -16.33 -10.38 11.77
N SER A 367 -16.39 -9.20 12.40
CA SER A 367 -17.65 -8.51 12.70
C SER A 367 -18.32 -7.97 11.43
N LYS A 368 -17.53 -7.35 10.55
CA LYS A 368 -18.02 -6.74 9.31
C LYS A 368 -18.50 -7.75 8.28
N HIS A 369 -17.77 -8.86 8.13
CA HIS A 369 -18.12 -9.93 7.21
C HIS A 369 -18.96 -11.05 7.84
N GLN A 370 -19.34 -10.97 9.12
CA GLN A 370 -20.15 -12.00 9.81
C GLN A 370 -19.48 -13.39 9.88
N MET A 371 -18.19 -13.45 10.20
CA MET A 371 -17.42 -14.70 10.38
C MET A 371 -17.53 -15.22 11.82
N ALA A 372 -18.55 -16.03 12.11
CA ALA A 372 -18.89 -16.43 13.47
C ALA A 372 -17.87 -17.39 14.12
N ALA A 373 -17.28 -18.32 13.37
CA ALA A 373 -16.33 -19.29 13.91
C ALA A 373 -15.01 -18.61 14.29
N LEU A 374 -14.55 -17.67 13.46
CA LEU A 374 -13.37 -16.85 13.76
C LEU A 374 -13.58 -16.01 15.03
N GLN A 375 -14.74 -15.36 15.19
CA GLN A 375 -15.07 -14.60 16.40
C GLN A 375 -15.02 -15.47 17.66
N GLN A 376 -15.55 -16.69 17.60
CA GLN A 376 -15.51 -17.62 18.74
C GLN A 376 -14.07 -17.98 19.14
N GLN A 377 -13.20 -18.25 18.16
CA GLN A 377 -11.78 -18.55 18.43
C GLN A 377 -11.05 -17.36 19.07
N ILE A 378 -11.28 -16.14 18.58
CA ILE A 378 -10.66 -14.94 19.14
C ILE A 378 -11.18 -14.67 20.56
N GLN A 379 -12.49 -14.81 20.79
CA GLN A 379 -13.07 -14.67 22.14
C GLN A 379 -12.49 -15.69 23.12
N PHE A 380 -12.26 -16.93 22.68
CA PHE A 380 -11.63 -17.95 23.50
C PHE A 380 -10.19 -17.57 23.87
N LEU A 381 -9.38 -17.11 22.90
CA LEU A 381 -8.01 -16.65 23.15
C LEU A 381 -7.96 -15.43 24.07
N ASN A 382 -8.85 -14.46 23.89
CA ASN A 382 -8.91 -13.26 24.74
C ASN A 382 -9.23 -13.61 26.20
N ARG A 383 -10.13 -14.59 26.44
CA ARG A 383 -10.44 -15.08 27.78
C ARG A 383 -9.25 -15.82 28.42
N LEU A 384 -8.55 -16.66 27.65
CA LEU A 384 -7.38 -17.38 28.16
C LEU A 384 -6.22 -16.47 28.58
N ASN A 385 -6.05 -15.35 27.89
CA ASN A 385 -4.94 -14.42 28.13
C ASN A 385 -5.31 -13.19 28.97
N HIS A 386 -6.58 -13.06 29.40
CA HIS A 386 -7.09 -11.90 30.13
C HIS A 386 -6.82 -10.55 29.42
N TRP A 387 -6.86 -10.52 28.08
CA TRP A 387 -6.58 -9.29 27.32
C TRP A 387 -7.72 -8.26 27.34
N ASN A 388 -8.92 -8.70 27.69
CA ASN A 388 -10.12 -7.86 27.75
C ASN A 388 -10.60 -7.59 29.20
N GLU A 389 -9.80 -7.96 30.20
CA GLU A 389 -9.99 -7.58 31.61
C GLU A 389 -9.15 -6.33 31.93
#